data_AF-A0A2A3J8N8-F1
#
_entry.id   AF-A0A2A3J8N8-F1
#
_cell.length_a   1.000
_cell.length_b   1.000
_cell.length_c   1.000
_cell.angle_alpha   90.00
_cell.angle_beta   90.00
_cell.angle_gamma   90.00
#
_symmetry.space_group_name_H-M   'P 1'
#
loop_
_entity.id
_entity.type
_entity.pdbx_description
1 polymer ?
#
loop_
_entity_poly.entity_id
_entity_poly.type
_entity_poly.pdbx_seq_one_letter_code
_entity_poly.pdbx_strand_id
1 'polypeptide(L)'
;MLCGRVNRFRIHPPISEPCMVCSMSCHVVHTAKPRSNSCLPWAGSALFGAAMGCVAWSLTVWARAYCDAGYDAGGRFELNFLLPLVVGAEALVGLAAQAIGRRLVLRAPTAVRVSLPTVLVVVATVWPAWWFFATRGTLDDYPGDSGLCPVSNVPPQWPDWIPV
;
A
#
# COMPACT_ATOMS: atom_id res chain seq x y z
N MET A 1 33.54 24.34 29.79
CA MET A 1 34.20 24.60 31.08
C MET A 1 34.01 26.06 31.45
N LEU A 2 33.92 26.36 32.76
CA LEU A 2 33.69 27.66 33.45
C LEU A 2 32.20 28.00 33.65
N CYS A 3 31.58 27.80 34.82
CA CYS A 3 31.92 28.16 36.22
C CYS A 3 31.91 29.68 36.43
N GLY A 4 30.99 30.18 37.26
CA GLY A 4 30.95 31.61 37.60
C GLY A 4 29.81 31.96 38.57
N ARG A 5 30.16 32.03 39.84
CA ARG A 5 29.34 32.28 41.04
C ARG A 5 29.00 33.77 41.19
N VAL A 6 28.02 34.05 42.06
CA VAL A 6 27.85 35.22 42.96
C VAL A 6 26.60 36.07 42.69
N ASN A 7 25.64 36.03 43.63
CA ASN A 7 25.25 37.27 44.29
C ASN A 7 24.74 37.05 45.72
N ARG A 8 25.31 37.84 46.65
CA ARG A 8 24.93 37.97 48.06
C ARG A 8 23.54 38.62 48.16
N PHE A 9 22.79 38.33 49.22
CA PHE A 9 22.47 39.30 50.29
C PHE A 9 21.78 38.58 51.45
N ARG A 10 21.64 39.30 52.57
CA ARG A 10 21.87 38.89 53.96
C ARG A 10 20.58 39.01 54.79
N ILE A 11 20.57 38.33 55.95
CA ILE A 11 19.79 38.56 57.19
C ILE A 11 18.57 37.63 57.39
N HIS A 12 18.55 37.00 58.58
CA HIS A 12 17.67 35.92 59.07
C HIS A 12 16.72 36.47 60.19
N PRO A 13 15.76 35.68 60.76
CA PRO A 13 14.31 35.93 60.77
C PRO A 13 13.81 36.24 62.24
N PRO A 14 12.59 35.95 62.80
CA PRO A 14 11.54 34.94 62.49
C PRO A 14 10.08 35.49 62.46
N ILE A 15 9.12 34.66 62.03
CA ILE A 15 7.79 34.41 62.65
C ILE A 15 6.93 33.58 61.67
N SER A 16 6.35 32.51 62.21
CA SER A 16 5.26 31.64 61.71
C SER A 16 5.61 30.52 60.71
N GLU A 17 5.24 29.32 61.15
CA GLU A 17 5.40 27.99 60.57
C GLU A 17 4.49 27.69 59.36
N PRO A 18 4.75 26.57 58.65
CA PRO A 18 4.40 26.36 57.25
C PRO A 18 3.21 25.39 57.05
N CYS A 19 2.49 25.50 55.92
CA CYS A 19 1.85 24.34 55.28
C CYS A 19 1.39 24.65 53.84
N MET A 20 1.61 23.65 52.97
CA MET A 20 1.00 23.41 51.65
C MET A 20 1.43 24.31 50.48
N VAL A 21 2.46 23.92 49.72
CA VAL A 21 2.46 22.94 48.60
C VAL A 21 2.12 23.59 47.25
N CYS A 22 3.10 23.48 46.36
CA CYS A 22 3.18 23.92 44.98
C CYS A 22 1.94 23.64 44.11
N SER A 23 1.58 24.61 43.26
CA SER A 23 0.93 24.32 41.98
C SER A 23 1.49 25.23 40.90
N MET A 24 2.68 24.85 40.42
CA MET A 24 3.29 25.39 39.23
C MET A 24 2.69 24.60 38.06
N SER A 25 1.71 25.19 37.38
CA SER A 25 1.12 24.64 36.15
C SER A 25 2.18 24.61 35.05
N CYS A 26 2.97 23.54 35.04
CA CYS A 26 3.65 23.10 33.83
C CYS A 26 2.56 22.77 32.81
N HIS A 27 2.47 23.59 31.75
CA HIS A 27 1.83 23.18 30.52
C HIS A 27 2.35 21.80 30.15
N VAL A 28 1.46 20.81 30.26
CA VAL A 28 1.68 19.46 29.77
C VAL A 28 1.84 19.59 28.26
N VAL A 29 3.10 19.68 27.82
CA VAL A 29 3.47 19.28 26.47
C VAL A 29 2.97 17.84 26.37
N HIS A 30 1.89 17.65 25.62
CA HIS A 30 1.46 16.34 25.18
C HIS A 30 2.62 15.76 24.38
N THR A 31 3.54 15.08 25.07
CA THR A 31 4.48 14.17 24.45
C THR A 31 3.62 13.06 23.89
N ALA A 32 3.23 13.22 22.63
CA ALA A 32 2.61 12.15 21.86
C ALA A 32 3.50 10.92 22.06
N LYS A 33 2.93 9.94 22.75
CA LYS A 33 3.51 8.62 23.01
C LYS A 33 4.22 8.14 21.74
N PRO A 34 5.47 7.65 21.81
CA PRO A 34 6.18 7.16 20.63
C PRO A 34 5.27 6.17 19.92
N ARG A 35 4.93 6.52 18.68
CA ARG A 35 3.99 5.81 17.81
C ARG A 35 4.36 4.34 17.83
N SER A 36 3.49 3.49 18.38
CA SER A 36 3.67 2.05 18.31
C SER A 36 3.89 1.67 16.85
N ASN A 37 4.86 0.80 16.61
CA ASN A 37 5.14 0.22 15.29
C ASN A 37 3.92 -0.60 14.83
N SER A 38 2.91 0.09 14.32
CA SER A 38 1.69 -0.53 13.84
C SER A 38 2.01 -1.30 12.56
N CYS A 39 1.77 -2.61 12.57
CA CYS A 39 1.90 -3.48 11.39
C CYS A 39 0.76 -3.28 10.38
N LEU A 40 -0.32 -2.61 10.80
CA LEU A 40 -1.52 -2.35 9.99
C LEU A 40 -1.24 -1.83 8.56
N PRO A 41 -0.40 -0.79 8.33
CA PRO A 41 -0.10 -0.32 6.99
C PRO A 41 0.67 -1.32 6.11
N TRP A 42 1.46 -2.21 6.71
CA TRP A 42 2.21 -3.24 5.99
C TRP A 42 1.32 -4.41 5.61
N ALA A 43 0.47 -4.85 6.55
CA ALA A 43 -0.54 -5.85 6.28
C ALA A 43 -1.53 -5.36 5.22
N GLY A 44 -1.97 -4.10 5.33
CA GLY A 44 -2.86 -3.47 4.36
C GLY A 44 -2.28 -3.42 2.95
N SER A 45 -1.00 -3.04 2.80
CA SER A 45 -0.36 -3.01 1.47
C SER A 45 -0.18 -4.40 0.86
N ALA A 46 0.18 -5.40 1.67
CA ALA A 46 0.31 -6.79 1.19
C ALA A 46 -1.04 -7.37 0.77
N LEU A 47 -2.09 -7.16 1.59
CA LEU A 47 -3.44 -7.62 1.29
C LEU A 47 -4.01 -6.92 0.06
N PHE A 48 -3.77 -5.62 -0.10
CA PHE A 48 -4.21 -4.89 -1.28
C PHE A 48 -3.55 -5.42 -2.56
N GLY A 49 -2.23 -5.62 -2.55
CA GLY A 49 -1.52 -6.25 -3.67
C GLY A 49 -2.07 -7.64 -3.97
N ALA A 50 -2.19 -8.51 -2.96
CA ALA A 50 -2.75 -9.85 -3.13
C ALA A 50 -4.18 -9.81 -3.74
N ALA A 51 -5.03 -8.90 -3.27
CA ALA A 51 -6.37 -8.71 -3.80
C ALA A 51 -6.35 -8.27 -5.28
N MET A 52 -5.48 -7.34 -5.65
CA MET A 52 -5.31 -6.92 -7.04
C MET A 52 -4.84 -8.07 -7.93
N GLY A 53 -3.93 -8.92 -7.45
CA GLY A 53 -3.51 -10.13 -8.15
C GLY A 53 -4.66 -11.13 -8.36
N CYS A 54 -5.51 -11.33 -7.34
CA CYS A 54 -6.71 -12.17 -7.46
C CYS A 54 -7.71 -11.60 -8.47
N VAL A 55 -7.92 -10.28 -8.46
CA VAL A 55 -8.82 -9.59 -9.41
C VAL A 55 -8.29 -9.74 -10.84
N ALA A 56 -7.00 -9.45 -11.06
CA ALA A 56 -6.37 -9.60 -12.37
C ALA A 56 -6.49 -11.03 -12.89
N TRP A 57 -6.20 -12.02 -12.06
CA TRP A 57 -6.36 -13.43 -12.42
C TRP A 57 -7.82 -13.78 -12.76
N SER A 58 -8.79 -13.33 -11.95
CA SER A 58 -10.21 -13.61 -12.17
C SER A 58 -10.71 -13.01 -13.48
N LEU A 59 -10.29 -11.79 -13.78
CA LEU A 59 -10.61 -11.12 -15.04
C LEU A 59 -9.98 -11.86 -16.24
N THR A 60 -8.74 -12.32 -16.12
CA THR A 60 -8.06 -13.13 -17.15
C THR A 60 -8.77 -14.46 -17.39
N VAL A 61 -9.16 -15.18 -16.33
CA VAL A 61 -9.91 -16.45 -16.43
C VAL A 61 -11.24 -16.21 -17.12
N TRP A 62 -11.97 -15.17 -16.73
CA TRP A 62 -13.27 -14.85 -17.31
C TRP A 62 -13.17 -14.49 -18.79
N ALA A 63 -12.18 -13.66 -19.17
CA ALA A 63 -11.95 -13.29 -20.57
C ALA A 63 -11.66 -14.53 -21.45
N ARG A 64 -10.77 -15.41 -20.97
CA ARG A 64 -10.45 -16.65 -21.65
C ARG A 64 -11.62 -17.63 -21.72
N ALA A 65 -12.43 -17.71 -20.67
CA ALA A 65 -13.61 -18.58 -20.66
C ALA A 65 -14.69 -18.07 -21.63
N TYR A 66 -14.84 -16.74 -21.76
CA TYR A 66 -15.80 -16.14 -22.68
C TYR A 66 -15.43 -16.36 -24.16
N CYS A 67 -14.14 -16.28 -24.49
CA CYS A 67 -13.64 -16.47 -25.86
C CYS A 67 -13.19 -17.92 -26.17
N ASP A 68 -13.53 -18.88 -25.31
CA ASP A 68 -13.15 -20.31 -25.41
C ASP A 68 -11.62 -20.60 -25.41
N ALA A 69 -10.78 -19.57 -25.41
CA ALA A 69 -9.32 -19.64 -25.24
C ALA A 69 -8.87 -20.21 -23.88
N GLY A 70 -9.80 -20.39 -22.94
CA GLY A 70 -9.58 -20.98 -21.62
C GLY A 70 -9.76 -22.48 -21.54
N TYR A 71 -10.27 -23.15 -22.59
CA TYR A 71 -10.59 -24.57 -22.56
C TYR A 71 -9.44 -25.50 -22.98
N ASP A 72 -8.35 -24.96 -23.53
CA ASP A 72 -7.13 -25.72 -23.73
C ASP A 72 -6.54 -26.18 -22.39
N ALA A 73 -6.30 -27.49 -22.27
CA ALA A 73 -5.76 -28.11 -21.06
C ALA A 73 -4.42 -27.48 -20.63
N GLY A 74 -3.60 -27.04 -21.58
CA GLY A 74 -2.35 -26.31 -21.32
C GLY A 74 -2.59 -24.92 -20.72
N GLY A 75 -3.58 -24.19 -21.23
CA GLY A 75 -3.91 -22.83 -20.77
C GLY A 75 -4.47 -22.80 -19.35
N ARG A 76 -5.30 -23.78 -18.96
CA ARG A 76 -5.82 -23.90 -17.58
C ARG A 76 -4.73 -24.26 -16.58
N PHE A 77 -3.81 -25.16 -16.91
CA PHE A 77 -2.72 -25.53 -16.01
C PHE A 77 -1.79 -24.35 -15.76
N GLU A 78 -1.42 -23.63 -16.82
CA GLU A 78 -0.58 -22.43 -16.73
C GLU A 78 -1.24 -21.35 -15.87
N LEU A 79 -2.56 -21.12 -16.01
CA LEU A 79 -3.29 -20.14 -15.20
C LEU A 79 -3.38 -20.49 -13.72
N ASN A 80 -3.53 -21.78 -13.39
CA ASN A 80 -3.54 -22.23 -12.00
C ASN A 80 -2.16 -22.10 -11.34
N PHE A 81 -1.09 -22.33 -12.09
CA PHE A 81 0.27 -22.12 -11.60
C PHE A 81 0.62 -20.63 -11.46
N LEU A 82 0.12 -19.80 -12.39
CA LEU A 82 0.32 -18.35 -12.37
C LEU A 82 -0.45 -17.67 -11.23
N LEU A 83 -1.59 -18.20 -10.77
CA LEU A 83 -2.37 -17.60 -9.67
C LEU A 83 -1.54 -17.32 -8.40
N PRO A 84 -0.92 -18.32 -7.74
CA PRO A 84 -0.13 -18.07 -6.52
C PRO A 84 1.07 -17.18 -6.80
N LEU A 85 1.65 -17.26 -8.01
CA LEU A 85 2.79 -16.45 -8.41
C LEU A 85 2.41 -14.96 -8.56
N VAL A 86 1.31 -14.67 -9.24
CA VAL A 86 0.80 -13.30 -9.43
C VAL A 86 0.34 -12.70 -8.11
N VAL A 87 -0.42 -13.44 -7.31
CA VAL A 87 -0.88 -12.99 -5.98
C VAL A 87 0.32 -12.71 -5.06
N GLY A 88 1.31 -13.61 -5.04
CA GLY A 88 2.53 -13.43 -4.27
C GLY A 88 3.38 -12.24 -4.76
N ALA A 89 3.56 -12.10 -6.07
CA ALA A 89 4.29 -11.00 -6.68
C ALA A 89 3.63 -9.65 -6.37
N GLU A 90 2.31 -9.53 -6.53
CA GLU A 90 1.58 -8.30 -6.23
C GLU A 90 1.62 -7.95 -4.73
N ALA A 91 1.55 -8.94 -3.84
CA ALA A 91 1.73 -8.71 -2.41
C ALA A 91 3.14 -8.14 -2.10
N LEU A 92 4.18 -8.68 -2.74
CA LEU A 92 5.55 -8.16 -2.63
C LEU A 92 5.69 -6.76 -3.21
N VAL A 93 5.05 -6.48 -4.34
CA VAL A 93 5.02 -5.14 -4.95
C VAL A 93 4.35 -4.13 -4.03
N GLY A 94 3.21 -4.48 -3.43
CA GLY A 94 2.53 -3.66 -2.43
C GLY A 94 3.44 -3.35 -1.22
N LEU A 95 4.15 -4.35 -0.71
CA LEU A 95 5.13 -4.16 0.37
C LEU A 95 6.31 -3.27 -0.04
N ALA A 96 6.88 -3.49 -1.23
CA ALA A 96 7.98 -2.71 -1.75
C ALA A 96 7.58 -1.24 -1.98
N ALA A 97 6.42 -1.02 -2.59
CA ALA A 97 5.83 0.31 -2.79
C ALA A 97 5.62 1.04 -1.46
N GLN A 98 5.11 0.33 -0.44
CA GLN A 98 4.94 0.89 0.90
C GLN A 98 6.29 1.25 1.54
N ALA A 99 7.31 0.40 1.40
CA ALA A 99 8.66 0.66 1.90
C ALA A 99 9.30 1.89 1.23
N ILE A 100 9.19 1.98 -0.09
CA ILE A 100 9.71 3.09 -0.90
C ILE A 100 8.97 4.39 -0.53
N GLY A 101 7.63 4.36 -0.53
CA GLY A 101 6.80 5.50 -0.16
C GLY A 101 7.17 6.04 1.22
N ARG A 102 7.35 5.15 2.22
CA ARG A 102 7.78 5.57 3.57
C ARG A 102 9.17 6.19 3.60
N ARG A 103 10.12 5.72 2.78
CA ARG A 103 11.46 6.32 2.67
C ARG A 103 11.43 7.69 2.01
N LEU A 104 10.62 7.86 0.98
CA LEU A 104 10.50 9.13 0.24
C LEU A 104 9.89 10.24 1.11
N VAL A 105 8.95 9.90 1.99
CA VAL A 105 8.26 10.90 2.82
C VAL A 105 9.01 11.32 4.09
N LEU A 106 10.22 10.80 4.35
CA LEU A 106 11.00 11.11 5.56
C LEU A 106 11.25 12.61 5.76
N ARG A 107 11.40 13.36 4.66
CA ARG A 107 11.64 14.82 4.67
C ARG A 107 10.43 15.64 4.19
N ALA A 108 9.31 14.99 3.87
CA ALA A 108 8.13 15.64 3.30
C ALA A 108 7.20 16.23 4.39
N PRO A 109 6.30 17.17 4.05
CA PRO A 109 5.25 17.66 4.95
C PRO A 109 4.21 16.58 5.31
N THR A 110 3.50 16.75 6.42
CA THR A 110 2.64 15.74 7.06
C THR A 110 1.53 15.20 6.16
N ALA A 111 0.94 16.04 5.30
CA ALA A 111 -0.09 15.60 4.35
C ALA A 111 0.48 14.58 3.33
N VAL A 112 1.65 14.88 2.76
CA VAL A 112 2.35 14.02 1.78
C VAL A 112 2.81 12.71 2.44
N ARG A 113 3.18 12.74 3.73
CA ARG A 113 3.55 11.55 4.51
C ARG A 113 2.45 10.50 4.59
N VAL A 114 1.19 10.92 4.53
CA VAL A 114 0.04 10.02 4.66
C VAL A 114 -0.42 9.54 3.29
N SER A 115 -0.52 10.43 2.31
CA SER A 115 -1.08 10.10 0.99
C SER A 115 -0.10 9.39 0.07
N LEU A 116 1.17 9.81 0.03
CA LEU A 116 2.13 9.31 -0.97
C LEU A 116 2.33 7.79 -0.90
N PRO A 117 2.53 7.15 0.28
CA PRO A 117 2.72 5.71 0.33
C PRO A 117 1.50 4.95 -0.19
N THR A 118 0.29 5.40 0.17
CA THR A 118 -0.96 4.80 -0.29
C THR A 118 -1.12 4.93 -1.80
N VAL A 119 -0.90 6.12 -2.37
CA VAL A 119 -0.96 6.33 -3.83
C VAL A 119 0.06 5.45 -4.53
N LEU A 120 1.28 5.33 -3.98
CA LEU A 120 2.33 4.50 -4.58
C LEU A 120 1.95 3.02 -4.57
N VAL A 121 1.37 2.51 -3.48
CA VAL A 121 0.85 1.13 -3.41
C VAL A 121 -0.24 0.91 -4.45
N VAL A 122 -1.19 1.84 -4.57
CA VAL A 122 -2.29 1.71 -5.56
C VAL A 122 -1.73 1.67 -6.98
N VAL A 123 -0.92 2.65 -7.37
CA VAL A 123 -0.38 2.70 -8.74
C VAL A 123 0.52 1.50 -9.02
N ALA A 124 1.39 1.13 -8.08
CA ALA A 124 2.34 0.04 -8.25
C ALA A 124 1.69 -1.34 -8.33
N THR A 125 0.47 -1.54 -7.80
CA THR A 125 -0.24 -2.83 -7.86
C THR A 125 -1.29 -2.85 -8.96
N VAL A 126 -1.98 -1.73 -9.22
CA VAL A 126 -2.97 -1.64 -10.30
C VAL A 126 -2.31 -1.74 -11.68
N TRP A 127 -1.14 -1.11 -11.87
CA TRP A 127 -0.44 -1.13 -13.15
C TRP A 127 0.00 -2.54 -13.60
N PRO A 128 0.72 -3.34 -12.80
CA PRO A 128 1.08 -4.71 -13.18
C PRO A 128 -0.14 -5.64 -13.25
N ALA A 129 -1.14 -5.48 -12.37
CA ALA A 129 -2.40 -6.20 -12.48
C ALA A 129 -3.10 -5.96 -13.83
N TRP A 130 -3.16 -4.70 -14.25
CA TRP A 130 -3.68 -4.29 -15.56
C TRP A 130 -2.86 -4.88 -16.72
N TRP A 131 -1.54 -4.77 -16.66
CA TRP A 131 -0.64 -5.32 -17.66
C TRP A 131 -0.76 -6.85 -17.79
N PHE A 132 -0.85 -7.56 -16.67
CA PHE A 132 -1.04 -9.01 -16.66
C PHE A 132 -2.33 -9.41 -17.37
N PHE A 133 -3.41 -8.69 -17.08
CA PHE A 133 -4.69 -8.87 -17.73
C PHE A 133 -4.62 -8.57 -19.24
N ALA A 134 -4.00 -7.46 -19.64
CA ALA A 134 -3.84 -7.08 -21.04
C ALA A 134 -2.94 -8.04 -21.86
N THR A 135 -2.01 -8.76 -21.21
CA THR A 135 -1.11 -9.67 -21.92
C THR A 135 -1.56 -11.11 -21.90
N ARG A 136 -2.39 -11.49 -20.91
CA ARG A 136 -2.79 -12.88 -20.70
C ARG A 136 -4.29 -13.08 -20.89
N GLY A 137 -5.11 -12.06 -20.69
CA GLY A 137 -6.56 -12.11 -20.90
C GLY A 137 -6.95 -11.99 -22.37
N THR A 138 -6.23 -11.15 -23.13
CA THR A 138 -6.48 -10.85 -24.55
C THR A 138 -5.35 -11.45 -25.39
N LEU A 139 -5.38 -12.77 -25.56
CA LEU A 139 -4.41 -13.44 -26.43
C LEU A 139 -4.78 -13.13 -27.89
N ASP A 140 -4.17 -12.09 -28.45
CA ASP A 140 -4.28 -11.78 -29.88
C ASP A 140 -3.97 -13.01 -30.75
N ASP A 141 -4.72 -13.14 -31.85
CA ASP A 141 -4.59 -14.22 -32.84
C ASP A 141 -4.83 -15.65 -32.31
N TYR A 142 -5.33 -15.83 -31.09
CA TYR A 142 -5.76 -17.15 -30.64
C TYR A 142 -6.97 -17.60 -31.47
N PRO A 143 -6.94 -18.78 -32.13
CA PRO A 143 -8.04 -19.30 -32.93
C PRO A 143 -9.16 -19.80 -32.01
N GLY A 144 -9.91 -18.85 -31.43
CA GLY A 144 -11.13 -19.14 -30.69
C GLY A 144 -12.21 -19.61 -31.66
N ASP A 145 -12.52 -20.91 -31.63
CA ASP A 145 -13.40 -21.60 -32.58
C ASP A 145 -14.92 -21.34 -32.35
N SER A 146 -15.28 -20.47 -31.41
CA SER A 146 -16.65 -20.31 -30.93
C SER A 146 -17.44 -19.18 -31.60
N GLY A 147 -16.79 -18.29 -32.35
CA GLY A 147 -17.45 -17.14 -33.03
C GLY A 147 -18.07 -16.10 -32.09
N LEU A 148 -17.82 -16.21 -30.78
CA LEU A 148 -18.34 -15.31 -29.74
C LEU A 148 -17.47 -14.06 -29.54
N CYS A 149 -16.18 -14.14 -29.90
CA CYS A 149 -15.24 -13.03 -29.81
C CYS A 149 -14.67 -12.66 -31.19
N PRO A 150 -14.39 -11.36 -31.44
CA PRO A 150 -13.60 -10.92 -32.59
C PRO A 150 -12.16 -11.45 -32.50
N VAL A 151 -11.39 -11.31 -33.60
CA VAL A 151 -10.00 -11.80 -33.72
C VAL A 151 -9.07 -11.30 -32.60
N SER A 152 -9.40 -10.16 -31.99
CA SER A 152 -8.67 -9.60 -30.83
C SER A 152 -8.94 -10.32 -29.50
N ASN A 153 -9.80 -11.35 -29.47
CA ASN A 153 -10.16 -12.12 -28.26
C ASN A 153 -10.57 -11.26 -27.05
N VAL A 154 -11.13 -10.07 -27.32
CA VAL A 154 -11.72 -9.19 -26.32
C VAL A 154 -13.23 -9.39 -26.31
N PRO A 155 -13.85 -9.64 -25.14
CA PRO A 155 -15.30 -9.70 -25.01
C PRO A 155 -15.94 -8.38 -25.46
N PRO A 156 -17.01 -8.39 -26.28
CA PRO A 156 -17.58 -7.17 -26.87
C PRO A 156 -18.20 -6.21 -25.85
N GLN A 157 -18.53 -6.69 -24.64
CA GLN A 157 -18.99 -5.87 -23.52
C GLN A 157 -17.87 -5.05 -22.84
N TRP A 158 -16.61 -5.25 -23.23
CA TRP A 158 -15.52 -4.48 -22.67
C TRP A 158 -15.42 -3.10 -23.30
N PRO A 159 -15.08 -2.08 -22.51
CA PRO A 159 -14.84 -0.75 -23.05
C PRO A 159 -13.61 -0.70 -23.97
N ASP A 160 -13.72 0.13 -25.02
CA ASP A 160 -12.74 0.30 -26.09
C ASP A 160 -11.34 0.80 -25.65
N TRP A 161 -11.18 1.22 -24.39
CA TRP A 161 -9.89 1.67 -23.84
C TRP A 161 -9.06 0.54 -23.21
N ILE A 162 -9.60 -0.67 -23.11
CA ILE A 162 -8.82 -1.85 -22.71
C ILE A 162 -7.92 -2.23 -23.88
N PRO A 163 -6.59 -2.31 -23.69
CA PRO A 163 -5.67 -2.72 -24.74
C PRO A 163 -6.00 -4.12 -25.22
N VAL A 164 -6.10 -4.23 -26.55
CA VAL A 164 -5.95 -5.45 -27.34
C VAL A 164 -4.46 -5.75 -27.47
#